data_AF-A0A1F2A3U2-F1
#
_entry.id   AF-A0A1F2A3U2-F1
#
_cell.length_a   1.000
_cell.length_b   1.000
_cell.length_c   1.000
_cell.angle_alpha   90.00
_cell.angle_beta   90.00
_cell.angle_gamma   90.00
#
_symmetry.space_group_name_H-M   'P 1'
#
loop_
_entity.id
_entity.type
_entity.pdbx_description
1 polymer ?
#
loop_
_entity_poly.entity_id
_entity_poly.type
_entity_poly.pdbx_seq_one_letter_code
_entity_poly.pdbx_strand_id
1 'polypeptide(L)'
;MCLGHLGYAVTAHRAQGITTDTAHTVVTTTTTRENFYVAMTRGRNANHAYVAVDKPDDAHSQPHPGDNSDATARSVLYGVMQHVGAELSAHETITAEQELWGSIAQLAAEYETIAQAAQYDRWATLLRASGLTPEQAEDALTSDAYGALSAELRRAEANHHDVDRLLPRLVQARSVEDADDIASVLHARLVKATARPAGSGRTRKQPRLIAGLIPHAEGTMSPEMRQALNERRELIEQRADALVDHAVDEAADWVQPLFPQRQNEHMMTGWRRRARVIAAYRDRYQVSSSDPLGPVPERTAQKIDYARAQAAVIQFRPSTQPPSHREQQRQVIHALGL
;
A
#
# COMPACT_ATOMS: atom_id res chain seq x y z
N MET A 1 5.21 -6.67 -66.31
CA MET A 1 6.50 -6.29 -65.71
C MET A 1 6.50 -6.76 -64.27
N CYS A 2 7.43 -7.65 -63.94
CA CYS A 2 7.50 -8.40 -62.69
C CYS A 2 7.87 -7.53 -61.49
N LEU A 3 7.13 -7.66 -60.39
CA LEU A 3 7.75 -7.86 -59.08
C LEU A 3 7.26 -9.21 -58.56
N GLY A 4 8.09 -10.23 -58.76
CA GLY A 4 7.95 -11.51 -58.10
C GLY A 4 8.33 -11.35 -56.64
N HIS A 5 7.33 -11.26 -55.78
CA HIS A 5 7.43 -11.71 -54.39
C HIS A 5 6.22 -12.61 -54.17
N LEU A 6 6.46 -13.89 -53.90
CA LEU A 6 5.44 -14.83 -53.46
C LEU A 6 4.82 -14.28 -52.15
N GLY A 7 3.67 -13.60 -52.24
CA GLY A 7 2.95 -12.97 -51.13
C GLY A 7 2.25 -13.97 -50.19
N TYR A 8 2.87 -15.12 -49.94
CA TYR A 8 2.30 -16.17 -49.08
C TYR A 8 2.40 -15.85 -47.59
N ALA A 9 3.25 -14.90 -47.20
CA ALA A 9 3.34 -14.40 -45.83
C ALA A 9 3.76 -12.91 -45.83
N VAL A 10 3.07 -12.09 -45.04
CA VAL A 10 3.35 -10.66 -44.83
C VAL A 10 3.32 -10.39 -43.34
N THR A 11 4.24 -9.56 -42.85
CA THR A 11 4.23 -9.12 -41.44
C THR A 11 2.99 -8.27 -41.16
N ALA A 12 2.40 -8.37 -39.96
CA ALA A 12 1.16 -7.66 -39.60
C ALA A 12 1.21 -6.16 -39.92
N HIS A 13 2.39 -5.54 -39.72
CA HIS A 13 2.67 -4.15 -40.01
C HIS A 13 2.61 -3.78 -41.52
N ARG A 14 2.90 -4.71 -42.43
CA ARG A 14 2.76 -4.52 -43.89
C ARG A 14 1.39 -4.92 -44.43
N ALA A 15 0.58 -5.63 -43.65
CA ALA A 15 -0.80 -5.99 -44.01
C ALA A 15 -1.82 -4.88 -43.66
N GLN A 16 -1.37 -3.79 -43.03
CA GLN A 16 -2.24 -2.68 -42.65
C GLN A 16 -2.83 -2.01 -43.89
N GLY A 17 -4.16 -2.09 -44.06
CA GLY A 17 -4.88 -1.54 -45.22
C GLY A 17 -5.12 -2.52 -46.36
N ILE A 18 -4.67 -3.77 -46.25
CA ILE A 18 -4.93 -4.84 -47.23
C ILE A 18 -6.11 -5.68 -46.74
N THR A 19 -7.11 -5.93 -47.59
CA THR A 19 -8.22 -6.84 -47.27
C THR A 19 -8.01 -8.16 -48.03
N THR A 20 -8.09 -9.29 -47.34
CA THR A 20 -7.94 -10.63 -47.94
C THR A 20 -9.23 -11.44 -47.76
N ASP A 21 -9.42 -12.51 -48.53
CA ASP A 21 -10.61 -13.37 -48.35
C ASP A 21 -10.52 -14.18 -47.05
N THR A 22 -9.34 -14.71 -46.72
CA THR A 22 -9.03 -15.34 -45.44
C THR A 22 -7.72 -14.81 -44.87
N ALA A 23 -7.60 -14.77 -43.54
CA ALA A 23 -6.37 -14.40 -42.85
C ALA A 23 -5.92 -15.54 -41.92
N HIS A 24 -4.62 -15.82 -41.92
CA HIS A 24 -3.99 -16.86 -41.11
C HIS A 24 -2.80 -16.24 -40.38
N THR A 25 -2.84 -16.25 -39.04
CA THR A 25 -1.84 -15.56 -38.21
C THR A 25 -1.21 -16.53 -37.23
N VAL A 26 0.11 -16.49 -37.12
CA VAL A 26 0.85 -17.20 -36.07
C VAL A 26 1.03 -16.26 -34.88
N VAL A 27 0.64 -16.72 -33.68
CA VAL A 27 0.62 -15.93 -32.45
C VAL A 27 1.63 -16.52 -31.47
N THR A 28 2.50 -15.67 -30.93
CA THR A 28 3.49 -16.00 -29.89
C THR A 28 3.21 -15.22 -28.62
N THR A 29 3.88 -15.55 -27.52
CA THR A 29 3.82 -14.79 -26.25
C THR A 29 4.28 -13.33 -26.39
N THR A 30 5.10 -13.04 -27.40
CA THR A 30 5.61 -11.70 -27.72
C THR A 30 4.71 -10.93 -28.69
N THR A 31 3.58 -11.50 -29.12
CA THR A 31 2.65 -10.82 -30.01
C THR A 31 1.88 -9.74 -29.24
N THR A 32 1.87 -8.51 -29.75
CA THR A 32 1.13 -7.41 -29.13
C THR A 32 -0.36 -7.47 -29.46
N ARG A 33 -1.20 -6.94 -28.57
CA ARG A 33 -2.66 -6.88 -28.73
C ARG A 33 -3.05 -6.21 -30.04
N GLU A 34 -2.37 -5.13 -30.39
CA GLU A 34 -2.65 -4.30 -31.56
C GLU A 34 -2.31 -5.06 -32.85
N ASN A 35 -1.17 -5.76 -32.89
CA ASN A 35 -0.81 -6.62 -34.02
C ASN A 35 -1.77 -7.80 -34.16
N PHE A 36 -2.18 -8.40 -33.05
CA PHE A 36 -3.16 -9.48 -33.06
C PHE A 36 -4.54 -8.99 -33.54
N TYR A 37 -5.02 -7.85 -33.05
CA TYR A 37 -6.27 -7.23 -33.48
C TYR A 37 -6.26 -6.90 -34.98
N VAL A 38 -5.18 -6.29 -35.45
CA VAL A 38 -4.98 -6.00 -36.87
C VAL A 38 -5.05 -7.28 -37.68
N ALA A 39 -4.32 -8.32 -37.30
CA ALA A 39 -4.27 -9.57 -38.05
C ALA A 39 -5.62 -10.32 -38.07
N MET A 40 -6.38 -10.24 -36.97
CA MET A 40 -7.70 -10.87 -36.82
C MET A 40 -8.86 -10.11 -37.50
N THR A 41 -8.58 -8.99 -38.17
CA THR A 41 -9.59 -8.15 -38.85
C THR A 41 -9.33 -7.96 -40.35
N ARG A 42 -8.40 -8.73 -40.95
CA ARG A 42 -8.04 -8.59 -42.38
C ARG A 42 -8.83 -9.49 -43.32
N GLY A 43 -9.25 -10.68 -42.86
CA GLY A 43 -10.02 -11.63 -43.63
C GLY A 43 -11.50 -11.24 -43.70
N ARG A 44 -12.07 -11.20 -44.90
CA ARG A 44 -13.50 -10.94 -45.13
C ARG A 44 -14.37 -12.12 -44.69
N ASN A 45 -13.94 -13.34 -44.98
CA ASN A 45 -14.75 -14.55 -44.78
C ASN A 45 -14.33 -15.32 -43.52
N ALA A 46 -13.03 -15.37 -43.20
CA ALA A 46 -12.53 -16.05 -42.00
C ALA A 46 -11.16 -15.51 -41.53
N ASN A 47 -10.93 -15.55 -40.22
CA ASN A 47 -9.66 -15.20 -39.58
C ASN A 47 -9.24 -16.34 -38.64
N HIS A 48 -8.08 -16.95 -38.89
CA HIS A 48 -7.55 -18.09 -38.14
C HIS A 48 -6.27 -17.71 -37.38
N ALA A 49 -6.21 -18.04 -36.09
CA ALA A 49 -5.03 -17.85 -35.26
C ALA A 49 -4.41 -19.21 -34.88
N TYR A 50 -3.13 -19.39 -35.20
CA TYR A 50 -2.32 -20.53 -34.80
C TYR A 50 -1.42 -20.08 -33.65
N VAL A 51 -1.74 -20.53 -32.44
CA VAL A 51 -1.03 -20.11 -31.24
C VAL A 51 0.14 -21.05 -30.98
N ALA A 52 1.35 -20.53 -31.05
CA ALA A 52 2.55 -21.25 -30.69
C ALA A 52 2.60 -21.43 -29.18
N VAL A 53 2.55 -22.69 -28.73
CA VAL A 53 2.65 -23.08 -27.31
C VAL A 53 3.99 -23.76 -26.98
N ASP A 54 4.90 -23.86 -27.95
CA ASP A 54 6.16 -24.62 -27.83
C ASP A 54 7.33 -23.83 -27.21
N LYS A 55 8.15 -24.58 -26.47
CA LYS A 55 9.40 -24.18 -25.79
C LYS A 55 10.59 -24.05 -26.78
N PRO A 56 11.55 -23.13 -26.57
CA PRO A 56 12.90 -23.34 -27.08
C PRO A 56 13.58 -24.50 -26.32
N ASP A 57 14.35 -25.28 -27.05
CA ASP A 57 15.09 -26.49 -26.65
C ASP A 57 15.70 -26.45 -25.22
N ASP A 58 15.52 -27.55 -24.46
CA ASP A 58 15.99 -27.74 -23.06
C ASP A 58 17.54 -27.83 -22.95
N ALA A 59 18.28 -27.56 -24.03
CA ALA A 59 19.73 -27.72 -24.06
C ALA A 59 20.53 -26.50 -23.54
N HIS A 60 20.02 -25.26 -23.58
CA HIS A 60 20.86 -24.07 -23.29
C HIS A 60 20.17 -22.85 -22.63
N SER A 61 19.20 -23.02 -21.74
CA SER A 61 18.71 -21.89 -20.94
C SER A 61 18.26 -22.33 -19.54
N GLN A 62 18.76 -21.64 -18.50
CA GLN A 62 18.33 -21.89 -17.12
C GLN A 62 16.87 -21.43 -16.95
N PRO A 63 15.99 -22.23 -16.32
CA PRO A 63 14.59 -21.87 -16.11
C PRO A 63 14.49 -20.54 -15.36
N HIS A 64 13.78 -19.57 -15.93
CA HIS A 64 13.50 -18.32 -15.24
C HIS A 64 12.30 -18.53 -14.29
N PRO A 65 12.34 -18.00 -13.06
CA PRO A 65 11.20 -18.07 -12.13
C PRO A 65 10.06 -17.20 -12.68
N GLY A 66 9.17 -17.81 -13.45
CA GLY A 66 8.12 -17.17 -14.23
C GLY A 66 7.62 -18.02 -15.40
N ASP A 67 8.37 -19.05 -15.80
CA ASP A 67 7.92 -19.99 -16.82
C ASP A 67 6.74 -20.83 -16.33
N ASN A 68 5.59 -20.59 -16.95
CA ASN A 68 4.35 -21.28 -16.68
C ASN A 68 4.35 -22.60 -17.48
N SER A 69 4.61 -23.73 -16.80
CA SER A 69 4.77 -25.06 -17.43
C SER A 69 3.52 -25.56 -18.18
N ASP A 70 2.38 -24.91 -17.98
CA ASP A 70 1.06 -25.31 -18.49
C ASP A 70 0.49 -24.28 -19.48
N ALA A 71 1.34 -23.60 -20.26
CA ALA A 71 0.92 -22.61 -21.24
C ALA A 71 -0.03 -23.23 -22.29
N THR A 72 -1.31 -22.91 -22.19
CA THR A 72 -2.33 -23.29 -23.17
C THR A 72 -2.50 -22.15 -24.18
N ALA A 73 -3.03 -22.45 -25.37
CA ALA A 73 -3.32 -21.41 -26.37
C ALA A 73 -4.17 -20.25 -25.79
N ARG A 74 -5.03 -20.56 -24.82
CA ARG A 74 -5.84 -19.59 -24.08
C ARG A 74 -5.00 -18.67 -23.17
N SER A 75 -3.98 -19.19 -22.47
CA SER A 75 -3.13 -18.36 -21.61
C SER A 75 -2.21 -17.46 -22.43
N VAL A 76 -1.71 -17.95 -23.57
CA VAL A 76 -0.92 -17.13 -24.51
C VAL A 76 -1.78 -16.01 -25.08
N LEU A 77 -3.00 -16.30 -25.55
CA LEU A 77 -3.92 -15.27 -26.04
C LEU A 77 -4.33 -14.28 -24.96
N TYR A 78 -4.49 -14.73 -23.71
CA TYR A 78 -4.73 -13.82 -22.58
C TYR A 78 -3.54 -12.89 -22.34
N GLY A 79 -2.31 -13.41 -22.41
CA GLY A 79 -1.09 -12.60 -22.35
C GLY A 79 -1.02 -11.57 -23.49
N VAL A 80 -1.33 -11.98 -24.72
CA VAL A 80 -1.38 -11.10 -25.90
C VAL A 80 -2.41 -9.98 -25.73
N MET A 81 -3.58 -10.27 -25.14
CA MET A 81 -4.59 -9.23 -24.83
C MET A 81 -4.13 -8.22 -23.77
N GLN A 82 -3.16 -8.58 -22.94
CA GLN A 82 -2.56 -7.68 -21.95
C GLN A 82 -1.27 -7.02 -22.48
N HIS A 83 -0.72 -7.51 -23.59
CA HIS A 83 0.53 -7.04 -24.17
C HIS A 83 0.29 -5.86 -25.14
N VAL A 84 0.09 -4.67 -24.59
CA VAL A 84 -0.10 -3.44 -25.37
C VAL A 84 1.23 -3.05 -26.02
N GLY A 85 1.27 -3.04 -27.36
CA GLY A 85 2.42 -2.72 -28.19
C GLY A 85 2.63 -1.24 -28.47
N ALA A 86 1.95 -0.35 -27.75
CA ALA A 86 2.43 1.01 -27.64
C ALA A 86 3.73 0.93 -26.83
N GLU A 87 4.87 1.20 -27.48
CA GLU A 87 6.00 1.71 -26.72
C GLU A 87 5.45 2.88 -25.92
N LEU A 88 5.35 2.70 -24.60
CA LEU A 88 5.00 3.78 -23.67
C LEU A 88 5.91 4.94 -24.05
N SER A 89 5.32 6.10 -24.34
CA SER A 89 6.08 7.29 -24.68
C SER A 89 7.21 7.45 -23.67
N ALA A 90 8.38 7.97 -24.07
CA ALA A 90 9.46 8.24 -23.12
C ALA A 90 8.96 8.98 -21.86
N HIS A 91 7.89 9.79 -21.98
CA HIS A 91 7.21 10.42 -20.85
C HIS A 91 6.34 9.50 -20.00
N GLU A 92 5.62 8.53 -20.57
CA GLU A 92 4.80 7.57 -19.81
C GLU A 92 5.67 6.53 -19.11
N THR A 93 6.79 6.13 -19.74
CA THR A 93 7.82 5.32 -19.08
C THR A 93 8.46 6.09 -17.93
N ILE A 94 8.84 7.36 -18.14
CA ILE A 94 9.36 8.23 -17.07
C ILE A 94 8.33 8.44 -15.96
N THR A 95 7.04 8.59 -16.29
CA THR A 95 5.99 8.80 -15.28
C THR A 95 5.70 7.52 -14.50
N ALA A 96 5.56 6.38 -15.17
CA ALA A 96 5.36 5.08 -14.51
C ALA A 96 6.58 4.65 -13.69
N GLU A 97 7.79 4.92 -14.18
CA GLU A 97 9.02 4.77 -13.41
C GLU A 97 8.98 5.73 -12.21
N GLN A 98 8.80 7.03 -12.40
CA GLN A 98 8.72 8.00 -11.29
C GLN A 98 7.64 7.66 -10.25
N GLU A 99 6.51 7.10 -10.68
CA GLU A 99 5.46 6.61 -9.79
C GLU A 99 5.91 5.39 -8.98
N LEU A 100 6.72 4.49 -9.57
CA LEU A 100 7.33 3.35 -8.86
C LEU A 100 8.44 3.80 -7.90
N TRP A 101 9.37 4.64 -8.37
CA TRP A 101 10.53 5.18 -7.64
C TRP A 101 10.14 6.20 -6.55
N GLY A 102 8.88 6.65 -6.54
CA GLY A 102 8.32 7.54 -5.55
C GLY A 102 7.26 6.90 -4.66
N SER A 103 7.00 5.58 -4.74
CA SER A 103 5.88 4.95 -4.01
C SER A 103 5.92 5.20 -2.50
N ILE A 104 4.75 5.29 -1.87
CA ILE A 104 4.65 5.43 -0.41
C ILE A 104 5.28 4.23 0.29
N ALA A 105 5.27 3.05 -0.32
CA ALA A 105 5.99 1.88 0.19
C ALA A 105 7.50 2.15 0.29
N GLN A 106 8.11 2.66 -0.78
CA GLN A 106 9.54 2.97 -0.81
C GLN A 106 9.88 4.12 0.15
N LEU A 107 9.17 5.24 0.08
CA LEU A 107 9.41 6.39 0.95
C LEU A 107 9.22 6.05 2.43
N ALA A 108 8.25 5.18 2.75
CA ALA A 108 8.07 4.69 4.12
C ALA A 108 9.24 3.80 4.57
N ALA A 109 9.76 2.92 3.72
CA ALA A 109 10.90 2.08 4.04
C ALA A 109 12.17 2.92 4.28
N GLU A 110 12.41 3.94 3.46
CA GLU A 110 13.49 4.92 3.67
C GLU A 110 13.31 5.67 5.00
N TYR A 111 12.10 6.17 5.27
CA TYR A 111 11.77 6.84 6.53
C TYR A 111 12.03 5.93 7.74
N GLU A 112 11.56 4.68 7.68
CA GLU A 112 11.69 3.70 8.76
C GLU A 112 13.16 3.37 9.05
N THR A 113 13.99 3.25 8.00
CA THR A 113 15.44 3.02 8.12
C THR A 113 16.14 4.18 8.83
N ILE A 114 15.88 5.42 8.38
CA ILE A 114 16.45 6.62 9.01
C ILE A 114 15.97 6.74 10.45
N ALA A 115 14.68 6.47 10.69
CA ALA A 115 14.09 6.58 12.01
C ALA A 115 14.66 5.55 13.00
N GLN A 116 15.01 4.35 12.53
CA GLN A 116 15.66 3.34 13.36
C GLN A 116 17.05 3.81 13.81
N ALA A 117 17.85 4.35 12.87
CA ALA A 117 19.17 4.89 13.21
C ALA A 117 19.07 6.13 14.11
N ALA A 118 18.19 7.07 13.77
CA ALA A 118 18.03 8.34 14.49
C ALA A 118 17.57 8.17 15.95
N GLN A 119 16.82 7.11 16.25
CA GLN A 119 16.29 6.84 17.59
C GLN A 119 17.10 5.77 18.35
N TYR A 120 18.17 5.24 17.77
CA TYR A 120 18.94 4.13 18.35
C TYR A 120 19.42 4.43 19.78
N ASP A 121 20.10 5.56 19.97
CA ASP A 121 20.65 5.96 21.28
C ASP A 121 19.56 6.10 22.34
N ARG A 122 18.40 6.63 21.93
CA ARG A 122 17.25 6.79 22.82
C ARG A 122 16.70 5.44 23.25
N TRP A 123 16.48 4.52 22.31
CA TRP A 123 15.98 3.18 22.61
C TRP A 123 16.98 2.34 23.39
N ALA A 124 18.27 2.48 23.12
CA ALA A 124 19.34 1.86 23.90
C ALA A 124 19.34 2.37 25.35
N THR A 125 19.18 3.68 25.55
CA THR A 125 19.07 4.27 26.90
C THR A 125 17.83 3.74 27.63
N LEU A 126 16.68 3.68 26.94
CA LEU A 126 15.44 3.17 27.50
C LEU A 126 15.54 1.68 27.89
N LEU A 127 16.14 0.84 27.03
CA LEU A 127 16.33 -0.59 27.30
C LEU A 127 17.24 -0.80 28.52
N ARG A 128 18.35 -0.08 28.62
CA ARG A 128 19.25 -0.15 29.78
C ARG A 128 18.61 0.34 31.07
N ALA A 129 17.67 1.29 30.99
CA ALA A 129 16.90 1.78 32.14
C ALA A 129 15.64 0.94 32.45
N SER A 130 15.33 -0.10 31.68
CA SER A 130 14.07 -0.84 31.79
C SER A 130 14.05 -1.94 32.87
N GLY A 131 15.16 -2.15 33.56
CA GLY A 131 15.32 -3.21 34.57
C GLY A 131 15.89 -4.51 34.01
N LEU A 132 16.32 -4.53 32.74
CA LEU A 132 17.20 -5.56 32.19
C LEU A 132 18.61 -5.43 32.78
N THR A 133 19.37 -6.53 32.82
CA THR A 133 20.81 -6.44 33.06
C THR A 133 21.50 -5.77 31.86
N PRO A 134 22.72 -5.22 32.03
CA PRO A 134 23.47 -4.64 30.92
C PRO A 134 23.65 -5.61 29.73
N GLU A 135 23.88 -6.89 30.01
CA GLU A 135 24.05 -7.94 29.00
C GLU A 135 22.73 -8.20 28.25
N GLN A 136 21.62 -8.37 28.97
CA GLN A 136 20.29 -8.57 28.38
C GLN A 136 19.86 -7.38 27.50
N ALA A 137 20.20 -6.16 27.90
CA ALA A 137 19.91 -4.96 27.13
C ALA A 137 20.72 -4.93 25.82
N GLU A 138 21.98 -5.37 25.86
CA GLU A 138 22.84 -5.43 24.66
C GLU A 138 22.44 -6.57 23.72
N ASP A 139 22.06 -7.73 24.26
CA ASP A 139 21.50 -8.84 23.48
C ASP A 139 20.23 -8.41 22.75
N ALA A 140 19.35 -7.64 23.41
CA ALA A 140 18.15 -7.09 22.77
C ALA A 140 18.45 -6.04 21.68
N LEU A 141 19.55 -5.28 21.81
CA LEU A 141 19.96 -4.26 20.83
C LEU A 141 20.59 -4.86 19.57
N THR A 142 21.28 -5.99 19.72
CA THR A 142 21.99 -6.68 18.64
C THR A 142 21.14 -7.78 17.96
N SER A 143 19.99 -8.11 18.52
CA SER A 143 19.03 -9.07 17.97
C SER A 143 18.47 -8.64 16.61
N ASP A 144 18.26 -9.62 15.72
CA ASP A 144 17.56 -9.42 14.44
C ASP A 144 16.13 -8.88 14.62
N ALA A 145 15.49 -9.14 15.77
CA ALA A 145 14.16 -8.64 16.10
C ALA A 145 14.16 -7.17 16.58
N TYR A 146 15.33 -6.55 16.78
CA TYR A 146 15.43 -5.17 17.26
C TYR A 146 14.73 -4.18 16.32
N GLY A 147 14.81 -4.39 15.00
CA GLY A 147 14.10 -3.55 14.03
C GLY A 147 12.59 -3.49 14.29
N ALA A 148 11.97 -4.66 14.52
CA ALA A 148 10.55 -4.76 14.85
C ALA A 148 10.24 -4.13 16.22
N LEU A 149 11.06 -4.37 17.23
CA LEU A 149 10.91 -3.75 18.55
C LEU A 149 10.97 -2.21 18.48
N SER A 150 11.97 -1.67 17.77
CA SER A 150 12.15 -0.22 17.61
C SER A 150 10.98 0.44 16.88
N ALA A 151 10.42 -0.24 15.86
CA ALA A 151 9.25 0.21 15.13
C ALA A 151 7.99 0.21 16.02
N GLU A 152 7.80 -0.79 16.88
CA GLU A 152 6.67 -0.81 17.81
C GLU A 152 6.83 0.21 18.95
N LEU A 153 8.03 0.48 19.44
CA LEU A 153 8.29 1.56 20.40
C LEU A 153 7.92 2.92 19.80
N ARG A 154 8.37 3.19 18.58
CA ARG A 154 7.98 4.40 17.84
C ARG A 154 6.47 4.49 17.63
N ARG A 155 5.82 3.36 17.29
CA ARG A 155 4.37 3.32 17.14
C ARG A 155 3.66 3.62 18.46
N ALA A 156 4.12 3.06 19.56
CA ALA A 156 3.56 3.31 20.89
C ALA A 156 3.66 4.81 21.22
N GLU A 157 4.83 5.41 21.00
CA GLU A 157 5.07 6.84 21.21
C GLU A 157 4.16 7.71 20.32
N ALA A 158 4.07 7.42 19.02
CA ALA A 158 3.20 8.14 18.08
C ALA A 158 1.71 8.07 18.46
N ASN A 159 1.32 7.02 19.21
CA ASN A 159 -0.02 6.88 19.78
C ASN A 159 -0.14 7.44 21.21
N HIS A 160 0.84 8.21 21.67
CA HIS A 160 0.92 8.86 22.99
C HIS A 160 1.02 7.89 24.18
N HIS A 161 1.54 6.68 23.97
CA HIS A 161 1.94 5.84 25.10
C HIS A 161 3.25 6.38 25.70
N ASP A 162 3.29 6.44 27.03
CA ASP A 162 4.50 6.76 27.79
C ASP A 162 5.41 5.52 27.81
N VAL A 163 6.31 5.43 26.83
CA VAL A 163 7.21 4.27 26.65
C VAL A 163 8.21 4.13 27.79
N ASP A 164 8.63 5.25 28.38
CA ASP A 164 9.54 5.31 29.52
C ASP A 164 8.93 4.66 30.77
N ARG A 165 7.60 4.75 30.95
CA ARG A 165 6.88 4.02 32.01
C ARG A 165 6.40 2.64 31.58
N LEU A 166 6.09 2.46 30.30
CA LEU A 166 5.50 1.22 29.80
C LEU A 166 6.53 0.10 29.76
N LEU A 167 7.72 0.35 29.20
CA LEU A 167 8.72 -0.70 28.98
C LEU A 167 9.21 -1.32 30.30
N PRO A 168 9.58 -0.55 31.35
CA PRO A 168 9.98 -1.15 32.63
C PRO A 168 8.90 -2.02 33.25
N ARG A 169 7.62 -1.62 33.13
CA ARG A 169 6.49 -2.43 33.62
C ARG A 169 6.34 -3.74 32.86
N LEU A 170 6.61 -3.75 31.54
CA LEU A 170 6.54 -4.96 30.72
C LEU A 170 7.69 -5.93 31.01
N VAL A 171 8.88 -5.41 31.32
CA VAL A 171 10.03 -6.21 31.76
C VAL A 171 9.73 -6.85 33.12
N GLN A 172 9.25 -6.07 34.10
CA GLN A 172 8.95 -6.56 35.46
C GLN A 172 7.76 -7.52 35.53
N ALA A 173 6.80 -7.44 34.62
CA ALA A 173 5.58 -8.24 34.68
C ALA A 173 5.81 -9.76 34.48
N ARG A 174 6.92 -10.15 33.83
CA ARG A 174 7.28 -11.56 33.63
C ARG A 174 8.79 -11.64 33.35
N SER A 175 9.48 -12.62 33.96
CA SER A 175 10.91 -12.84 33.70
C SER A 175 11.19 -12.95 32.20
N VAL A 176 12.37 -12.46 31.82
CA VAL A 176 12.95 -12.55 30.47
C VAL A 176 14.21 -13.42 30.47
N GLU A 177 14.57 -14.01 31.61
CA GLU A 177 15.80 -14.79 31.78
C GLU A 177 15.82 -16.04 30.90
N ASP A 178 14.68 -16.72 30.75
CA ASP A 178 14.53 -17.92 29.92
C ASP A 178 14.14 -17.62 28.46
N ALA A 179 14.24 -16.36 28.02
CA ALA A 179 13.85 -15.99 26.66
C ALA A 179 14.98 -16.25 25.66
N ASP A 180 14.71 -17.06 24.64
CA ASP A 180 15.65 -17.30 23.52
C ASP A 180 16.01 -16.01 22.77
N ASP A 181 15.06 -15.07 22.66
CA ASP A 181 15.27 -13.74 22.09
C ASP A 181 14.45 -12.70 22.86
N ILE A 182 15.16 -11.91 23.67
CA ILE A 182 14.58 -10.87 24.51
C ILE A 182 13.87 -9.80 23.66
N ALA A 183 14.42 -9.42 22.51
CA ALA A 183 13.82 -8.39 21.66
C ALA A 183 12.47 -8.86 21.09
N SER A 184 12.38 -10.11 20.62
CA SER A 184 11.12 -10.73 20.18
C SER A 184 10.08 -10.78 21.30
N VAL A 185 10.48 -11.14 22.52
CA VAL A 185 9.58 -11.19 23.68
C VAL A 185 9.07 -9.79 24.05
N LEU A 186 9.95 -8.79 24.10
CA LEU A 186 9.55 -7.40 24.39
C LEU A 186 8.66 -6.83 23.29
N HIS A 187 8.98 -7.11 22.02
CA HIS A 187 8.14 -6.75 20.88
C HIS A 187 6.73 -7.33 21.03
N ALA A 188 6.60 -8.64 21.26
CA ALA A 188 5.29 -9.29 21.43
C ALA A 188 4.50 -8.74 22.63
N ARG A 189 5.19 -8.47 23.76
CA ARG A 189 4.58 -7.85 24.94
C ARG A 189 4.09 -6.43 24.65
N LEU A 190 4.90 -5.65 23.93
CA LEU A 190 4.57 -4.27 23.58
C LEU A 190 3.36 -4.23 22.64
N VAL A 191 3.33 -5.04 21.58
CA VAL A 191 2.17 -5.18 20.67
C VAL A 191 0.90 -5.49 21.45
N LYS A 192 0.97 -6.42 22.41
CA LYS A 192 -0.19 -6.78 23.25
C LYS A 192 -0.63 -5.63 24.16
N ALA A 193 0.32 -4.89 24.72
CA ALA A 193 0.04 -3.78 25.64
C ALA A 193 -0.51 -2.54 24.93
N THR A 194 -0.13 -2.32 23.67
CA THR A 194 -0.53 -1.15 22.85
C THR A 194 -1.65 -1.45 21.85
N ALA A 195 -2.17 -2.69 21.85
CA ALA A 195 -3.32 -3.08 21.04
C ALA A 195 -4.56 -2.20 21.28
N ARG A 196 -4.66 -1.59 22.48
CA ARG A 196 -5.68 -0.58 22.80
C ARG A 196 -5.06 0.81 22.76
N PRO A 197 -5.73 1.81 22.16
CA PRO A 197 -5.23 3.18 22.11
C PRO A 197 -4.89 3.72 23.51
N ALA A 198 -3.83 4.54 23.61
CA ALA A 198 -3.54 5.28 24.84
C ALA A 198 -4.72 6.22 25.18
N GLY A 199 -5.32 5.99 26.35
CA GLY A 199 -6.41 6.80 26.89
C GLY A 199 -7.80 6.40 26.40
N SER A 200 -8.69 6.05 27.33
CA SER A 200 -10.14 5.92 27.08
C SER A 200 -10.84 7.23 27.46
N GLY A 201 -11.42 7.96 26.49
CA GLY A 201 -12.31 9.09 26.81
C GLY A 201 -12.33 10.26 25.82
N ARG A 202 -13.09 11.30 26.20
CA ARG A 202 -13.38 12.55 25.44
C ARG A 202 -12.16 13.45 25.16
N THR A 203 -10.97 13.08 25.62
CA THR A 203 -9.69 13.82 25.49
C THR A 203 -8.63 13.02 24.72
N ARG A 204 -9.05 12.16 23.79
CA ARG A 204 -8.14 11.38 22.95
C ARG A 204 -7.29 12.30 22.07
N LYS A 205 -5.99 12.36 22.33
CA LYS A 205 -5.02 13.06 21.46
C LYS A 205 -4.96 12.33 20.11
N GLN A 206 -4.87 13.09 19.03
CA GLN A 206 -4.72 12.50 17.69
C GLN A 206 -3.32 11.88 17.57
N PRO A 207 -3.22 10.63 17.07
CA PRO A 207 -1.93 10.01 16.81
C PRO A 207 -1.06 10.87 15.87
N ARG A 208 0.25 10.88 16.12
CA ARG A 208 1.23 11.61 15.31
C ARG A 208 1.70 10.72 14.16
N LEU A 209 0.95 10.75 13.08
CA LEU A 209 1.15 9.90 11.90
C LEU A 209 1.38 10.73 10.65
N ILE A 210 2.27 10.26 9.78
CA ILE A 210 2.55 10.81 8.45
C ILE A 210 1.57 10.18 7.46
N ALA A 211 0.88 11.02 6.68
CA ALA A 211 -0.23 10.61 5.81
C ALA A 211 -1.30 9.74 6.52
N GLY A 212 -1.38 9.81 7.86
CA GLY A 212 -2.30 9.00 8.68
C GLY A 212 -1.92 7.53 8.86
N LEU A 213 -0.74 7.08 8.40
CA LEU A 213 -0.30 5.68 8.49
C LEU A 213 1.03 5.53 9.21
N ILE A 214 2.07 6.23 8.76
CA ILE A 214 3.44 5.98 9.21
C ILE A 214 3.68 6.68 10.56
N PRO A 215 4.11 5.96 11.62
CA PRO A 215 4.43 6.59 12.90
C PRO A 215 5.56 7.61 12.76
N HIS A 216 5.31 8.84 13.21
CA HIS A 216 6.34 9.87 13.24
C HIS A 216 7.42 9.53 14.28
N ALA A 217 8.68 9.69 13.90
CA ALA A 217 9.82 9.52 14.78
C ALA A 217 10.07 10.80 15.59
N GLU A 218 10.05 10.67 16.92
CA GLU A 218 10.24 11.76 17.86
C GLU A 218 11.46 11.55 18.76
N GLY A 219 11.82 12.63 19.45
CA GLY A 219 12.86 12.63 20.47
C GLY A 219 14.13 13.35 20.04
N THR A 220 15.13 13.25 20.92
CA THR A 220 16.45 13.80 20.69
C THR A 220 17.16 12.99 19.61
N MET A 221 17.63 13.68 18.58
CA MET A 221 18.39 13.15 17.44
C MET A 221 19.18 14.29 16.82
N SER A 222 20.19 13.97 16.01
CA SER A 222 21.00 14.97 15.32
C SER A 222 20.14 15.86 14.40
N PRO A 223 20.54 17.13 14.17
CA PRO A 223 19.84 18.01 13.23
C PRO A 223 19.72 17.41 11.83
N GLU A 224 20.74 16.72 11.36
CA GLU A 224 20.81 16.10 10.03
C GLU A 224 19.80 14.95 9.91
N MET A 225 19.72 14.08 10.92
CA MET A 225 18.73 13.00 10.96
C MET A 225 17.30 13.54 11.05
N ARG A 226 17.09 14.61 11.83
CA ARG A 226 15.78 15.29 11.89
C ARG A 226 15.39 15.89 10.55
N GLN A 227 16.33 16.53 9.86
CA GLN A 227 16.12 17.09 8.54
C GLN A 227 15.77 16.00 7.52
N ALA A 228 16.55 14.92 7.48
CA ALA A 228 16.31 13.74 6.66
C ALA A 228 14.90 13.15 6.86
N LEU A 229 14.45 13.01 8.11
CA LEU A 229 13.10 12.53 8.43
C LEU A 229 12.02 13.52 7.98
N ASN A 230 12.25 14.82 8.11
CA ASN A 230 11.30 15.84 7.66
C ASN A 230 11.15 15.85 6.14
N GLU A 231 12.24 15.73 5.40
CA GLU A 231 12.21 15.63 3.94
C GLU A 231 11.43 14.40 3.48
N ARG A 232 11.70 13.21 4.06
CA ARG A 232 10.94 11.99 3.72
C ARG A 232 9.46 12.11 4.10
N ARG A 233 9.15 12.72 5.26
CA ARG A 233 7.77 13.03 5.67
C ARG A 233 7.05 13.88 4.62
N GLU A 234 7.69 14.94 4.14
CA GLU A 234 7.13 15.86 3.15
C GLU A 234 6.89 15.17 1.81
N LEU A 235 7.82 14.33 1.35
CA LEU A 235 7.63 13.53 0.14
C LEU A 235 6.45 12.56 0.25
N ILE A 236 6.30 11.89 1.41
CA ILE A 236 5.15 10.99 1.66
C ILE A 236 3.83 11.78 1.64
N GLU A 237 3.78 12.93 2.30
CA GLU A 237 2.58 13.77 2.34
C GLU A 237 2.24 14.32 0.96
N GLN A 238 3.21 14.85 0.22
CA GLN A 238 3.03 15.35 -1.15
C GLN A 238 2.52 14.26 -2.10
N ARG A 239 3.06 13.04 -1.99
CA ARG A 239 2.57 11.92 -2.79
C ARG A 239 1.14 11.54 -2.42
N ALA A 240 0.83 11.43 -1.12
CA ALA A 240 -0.53 11.13 -0.69
C ALA A 240 -1.53 12.18 -1.21
N ASP A 241 -1.09 13.43 -1.33
CA ASP A 241 -1.90 14.52 -1.85
C ASP A 241 -2.12 14.38 -3.36
N ALA A 242 -1.05 14.16 -4.12
CA ALA A 242 -1.11 13.94 -5.56
C ALA A 242 -1.98 12.72 -5.92
N LEU A 243 -1.91 11.64 -5.14
CA LEU A 243 -2.76 10.46 -5.32
C LEU A 243 -4.25 10.76 -5.09
N VAL A 244 -4.57 11.62 -4.12
CA VAL A 244 -5.96 12.06 -3.90
C VAL A 244 -6.42 12.94 -5.06
N ASP A 245 -5.61 13.89 -5.50
CA ASP A 245 -5.95 14.78 -6.61
C ASP A 245 -6.17 13.98 -7.90
N HIS A 246 -5.25 13.08 -8.25
CA HIS A 246 -5.40 12.19 -9.40
C HIS A 246 -6.65 11.31 -9.32
N ALA A 247 -6.93 10.71 -8.16
CA ALA A 247 -8.14 9.90 -7.99
C ALA A 247 -9.44 10.71 -8.14
N VAL A 248 -9.44 11.99 -7.75
CA VAL A 248 -10.58 12.90 -7.94
C VAL A 248 -10.74 13.24 -9.42
N ASP A 249 -9.65 13.61 -10.09
CA ASP A 249 -9.65 14.02 -11.49
C ASP A 249 -10.11 12.89 -12.42
N GLU A 250 -9.63 11.66 -12.16
CA GLU A 250 -10.03 10.44 -12.88
C GLU A 250 -11.37 9.85 -12.41
N ALA A 251 -12.04 10.51 -11.45
CA ALA A 251 -13.29 10.05 -10.87
C ALA A 251 -13.25 8.58 -10.38
N ALA A 252 -12.13 8.16 -9.79
CA ALA A 252 -11.87 6.76 -9.44
C ALA A 252 -13.00 6.11 -8.62
N ASP A 253 -13.32 4.85 -8.92
CA ASP A 253 -14.44 4.10 -8.31
C ASP A 253 -14.41 4.09 -6.77
N TRP A 254 -13.23 4.08 -6.18
CA TRP A 254 -13.06 4.03 -4.73
C TRP A 254 -13.31 5.37 -4.04
N VAL A 255 -13.13 6.49 -4.74
CA VAL A 255 -13.24 7.84 -4.16
C VAL A 255 -14.67 8.38 -4.28
N GLN A 256 -15.38 8.02 -5.36
CA GLN A 256 -16.74 8.48 -5.63
C GLN A 256 -17.72 8.27 -4.45
N PRO A 257 -17.78 7.09 -3.80
CA PRO A 257 -18.69 6.85 -2.68
C PRO A 257 -18.35 7.65 -1.41
N LEU A 258 -17.16 8.27 -1.35
CA LEU A 258 -16.65 8.93 -0.16
C LEU A 258 -16.87 10.45 -0.17
N PHE A 259 -17.33 11.04 -1.29
CA PHE A 259 -17.58 12.47 -1.36
C PHE A 259 -18.65 12.91 -0.35
N PRO A 260 -18.47 14.06 0.33
CA PRO A 260 -19.46 14.56 1.26
C PRO A 260 -20.72 15.02 0.52
N GLN A 261 -21.89 14.69 1.06
CA GLN A 261 -23.19 15.09 0.50
C GLN A 261 -23.38 16.62 0.42
N ARG A 262 -22.70 17.37 1.29
CA ARG A 262 -22.64 18.84 1.25
C ARG A 262 -21.20 19.29 1.20
N GLN A 263 -20.91 20.21 0.29
CA GLN A 263 -19.58 20.75 0.10
C GLN A 263 -19.49 22.12 0.77
N ASN A 264 -18.80 22.17 1.91
CA ASN A 264 -18.30 23.40 2.50
C ASN A 264 -16.80 23.23 2.78
N GLU A 265 -16.09 24.33 2.96
CA GLU A 265 -14.62 24.32 3.09
C GLU A 265 -14.15 23.39 4.21
N HIS A 266 -14.76 23.48 5.39
CA HIS A 266 -14.39 22.64 6.54
C HIS A 266 -14.60 21.14 6.28
N MET A 267 -15.73 20.77 5.68
CA MET A 267 -16.03 19.37 5.33
C MET A 267 -15.07 18.86 4.27
N MET A 268 -14.70 19.70 3.29
CA MET A 268 -13.73 19.34 2.26
C MET A 268 -12.32 19.19 2.84
N THR A 269 -11.90 20.02 3.79
CA THR A 269 -10.62 19.84 4.50
C THR A 269 -10.60 18.53 5.28
N GLY A 270 -11.67 18.24 6.03
CA GLY A 270 -11.81 16.98 6.75
C GLY A 270 -11.86 15.77 5.81
N TRP A 271 -12.52 15.92 4.66
CA TRP A 271 -12.60 14.88 3.63
C TRP A 271 -11.22 14.60 3.02
N ARG A 272 -10.51 15.64 2.57
CA ARG A 272 -9.15 15.52 1.99
C ARG A 272 -8.22 14.81 2.96
N ARG A 273 -8.24 15.19 4.25
CA ARG A 273 -7.42 14.54 5.27
C ARG A 273 -7.66 13.03 5.37
N ARG A 274 -8.91 12.58 5.32
CA ARG A 274 -9.28 11.16 5.41
C ARG A 274 -9.00 10.42 4.09
N ALA A 275 -9.24 11.06 2.95
CA ALA A 275 -8.92 10.54 1.63
C ALA A 275 -7.41 10.28 1.49
N ARG A 276 -6.56 11.18 2.00
CA ARG A 276 -5.09 10.99 2.05
C ARG A 276 -4.69 9.70 2.74
N VAL A 277 -5.35 9.31 3.83
CA VAL A 277 -5.06 8.04 4.55
C VAL A 277 -5.38 6.83 3.68
N ILE A 278 -6.50 6.88 2.97
CA ILE A 278 -6.93 5.80 2.08
C ILE A 278 -6.00 5.72 0.86
N ALA A 279 -5.71 6.84 0.22
CA ALA A 279 -4.77 6.92 -0.90
C ALA A 279 -3.39 6.40 -0.51
N ALA A 280 -2.88 6.81 0.67
CA ALA A 280 -1.60 6.33 1.17
C ALA A 280 -1.59 4.83 1.44
N TYR A 281 -2.70 4.28 1.94
CA TYR A 281 -2.85 2.85 2.17
C TYR A 281 -2.87 2.08 0.85
N ARG A 282 -3.67 2.55 -0.11
CA ARG A 282 -3.80 1.93 -1.42
C ARG A 282 -2.48 1.91 -2.17
N ASP A 283 -1.74 3.01 -2.18
CA ASP A 283 -0.42 3.09 -2.84
C ASP A 283 0.63 2.25 -2.13
N ARG A 284 0.68 2.27 -0.78
CA ARG A 284 1.63 1.47 0.00
C ARG A 284 1.46 -0.04 -0.24
N TYR A 285 0.23 -0.50 -0.43
CA TYR A 285 -0.08 -1.94 -0.58
C TYR A 285 -0.54 -2.32 -1.99
N GLN A 286 -0.42 -1.41 -2.96
CA GLN A 286 -0.78 -1.62 -4.37
C GLN A 286 -2.23 -2.13 -4.55
N VAL A 287 -3.17 -1.51 -3.84
CA VAL A 287 -4.60 -1.84 -3.91
C VAL A 287 -5.23 -1.16 -5.13
N SER A 288 -5.57 -1.96 -6.13
CA SER A 288 -6.20 -1.51 -7.38
C SER A 288 -7.71 -1.78 -7.45
N SER A 289 -8.30 -2.46 -6.47
CA SER A 289 -9.74 -2.76 -6.46
C SER A 289 -10.60 -1.50 -6.34
N SER A 290 -11.85 -1.59 -6.81
CA SER A 290 -12.86 -0.55 -6.63
C SER A 290 -13.28 -0.36 -5.17
N ASP A 291 -13.15 -1.40 -4.33
CA ASP A 291 -13.28 -1.22 -2.87
C ASP A 291 -12.16 -0.30 -2.35
N PRO A 292 -12.47 0.70 -1.51
CA PRO A 292 -11.48 1.64 -0.98
C PRO A 292 -10.27 1.01 -0.30
N LEU A 293 -10.45 -0.14 0.36
CA LEU A 293 -9.37 -0.81 1.12
C LEU A 293 -8.97 -2.17 0.54
N GLY A 294 -9.73 -2.70 -0.41
CA GLY A 294 -9.53 -4.03 -0.94
C GLY A 294 -9.81 -5.12 0.10
N PRO A 295 -9.30 -6.34 -0.11
CA PRO A 295 -9.56 -7.46 0.78
C PRO A 295 -8.94 -7.23 2.16
N VAL A 296 -9.57 -7.79 3.20
CA VAL A 296 -9.04 -7.77 4.56
C VAL A 296 -7.68 -8.47 4.57
N PRO A 297 -6.61 -7.84 5.07
CA PRO A 297 -5.27 -8.40 4.98
C PRO A 297 -5.04 -9.52 5.98
N GLU A 298 -4.27 -10.53 5.57
CA GLU A 298 -3.84 -11.63 6.44
C GLU A 298 -2.61 -11.26 7.27
N ARG A 299 -1.68 -10.50 6.66
CA ARG A 299 -0.40 -10.12 7.28
C ARG A 299 -0.58 -9.14 8.42
N THR A 300 0.03 -9.43 9.57
CA THR A 300 -0.07 -8.62 10.80
C THR A 300 0.35 -7.16 10.60
N ALA A 301 1.43 -6.90 9.85
CA ALA A 301 1.91 -5.55 9.59
C ALA A 301 0.87 -4.69 8.85
N GLN A 302 0.18 -5.26 7.85
CA GLN A 302 -0.83 -4.57 7.07
C GLN A 302 -2.15 -4.38 7.82
N LYS A 303 -2.49 -5.26 8.77
CA LYS A 303 -3.75 -5.18 9.56
C LYS A 303 -3.89 -3.85 10.30
N ILE A 304 -2.79 -3.27 10.77
CA ILE A 304 -2.82 -2.03 11.56
C ILE A 304 -3.07 -0.83 10.64
N ASP A 305 -2.40 -0.77 9.49
CA ASP A 305 -2.62 0.27 8.50
C ASP A 305 -4.00 0.13 7.85
N TYR A 306 -4.48 -1.10 7.63
CA TYR A 306 -5.86 -1.36 7.24
C TYR A 306 -6.86 -0.84 8.27
N ALA A 307 -6.65 -1.09 9.57
CA ALA A 307 -7.53 -0.58 10.62
C ALA A 307 -7.57 0.96 10.67
N ARG A 308 -6.45 1.63 10.41
CA ARG A 308 -6.37 3.10 10.30
C ARG A 308 -7.14 3.62 9.09
N ALA A 309 -6.94 3.02 7.92
CA ALA A 309 -7.65 3.37 6.72
C ALA A 309 -9.16 3.07 6.85
N GLN A 310 -9.54 1.97 7.50
CA GLN A 310 -10.92 1.62 7.84
C GLN A 310 -11.56 2.65 8.78
N ALA A 311 -10.83 3.14 9.78
CA ALA A 311 -11.32 4.21 10.64
C ALA A 311 -11.58 5.51 9.85
N ALA A 312 -10.76 5.82 8.84
CA ALA A 312 -10.99 6.94 7.93
C ALA A 312 -12.26 6.73 7.08
N VAL A 313 -12.47 5.52 6.55
CA VAL A 313 -13.69 5.14 5.80
C VAL A 313 -14.95 5.29 6.66
N ILE A 314 -14.94 4.78 7.89
CA ILE A 314 -16.10 4.81 8.80
C ILE A 314 -16.51 6.26 9.11
N GLN A 315 -15.55 7.18 9.22
CA GLN A 315 -15.84 8.59 9.51
C GLN A 315 -16.50 9.33 8.34
N PHE A 316 -16.52 8.78 7.13
CA PHE A 316 -17.30 9.33 6.01
C PHE A 316 -18.78 8.96 6.08
N ARG A 317 -19.13 7.91 6.82
CA ARG A 317 -20.53 7.58 7.04
C ARG A 317 -21.12 8.67 7.94
N PRO A 318 -22.26 9.28 7.58
CA PRO A 318 -22.94 10.20 8.48
C PRO A 318 -23.15 9.47 9.79
N SER A 319 -22.78 10.10 10.90
CA SER A 319 -23.13 9.60 12.22
C SER A 319 -24.64 9.42 12.22
N THR A 320 -25.11 8.19 12.15
CA THR A 320 -26.51 7.87 12.44
C THR A 320 -26.67 8.31 13.89
N GLN A 321 -27.29 9.48 14.03
CA GLN A 321 -27.51 10.15 15.29
C GLN A 321 -28.21 9.14 16.21
N PRO A 322 -27.63 8.76 17.38
CA PRO A 322 -28.42 8.03 18.35
C PRO A 322 -29.62 8.91 18.73
N PRO A 323 -30.81 8.33 18.94
CA PRO A 323 -32.01 9.10 19.21
C PRO A 323 -31.73 10.02 20.40
N SER A 324 -32.09 11.28 20.23
CA SER A 324 -31.77 12.29 21.22
C SER A 324 -32.48 11.95 22.54
N HIS A 325 -31.70 11.68 23.59
CA HIS A 325 -32.22 11.57 24.96
C HIS A 325 -32.95 12.85 25.45
N ARG A 326 -32.94 13.92 24.65
CA ARG A 326 -33.68 15.17 24.89
C ARG A 326 -35.15 15.12 24.49
N GLU A 327 -35.59 14.17 23.66
CA GLU A 327 -37.02 14.01 23.33
C GLU A 327 -37.76 13.12 24.32
N GLN A 328 -37.10 12.13 24.94
CA GLN A 328 -37.70 11.33 26.02
C GLN A 328 -37.86 12.13 27.33
N GLN A 329 -36.99 13.12 27.61
CA GLN A 329 -37.12 13.95 28.80
C GLN A 329 -38.22 15.04 28.69
N ARG A 330 -38.61 15.43 27.46
CA ARG A 330 -39.77 16.30 27.25
C ARG A 330 -41.11 15.57 27.33
N GLN A 331 -41.16 14.28 27.01
CA GLN A 331 -42.38 13.47 27.18
C GLN A 331 -42.64 13.07 28.64
N VAL A 332 -41.61 12.92 29.48
CA VAL A 332 -41.82 12.63 30.91
C VAL A 332 -42.19 13.89 31.71
N ILE A 333 -41.73 15.07 31.31
CA ILE A 333 -42.12 16.34 31.96
C ILE A 333 -43.53 16.79 31.53
N HIS A 334 -44.00 16.42 30.33
CA HIS A 334 -45.40 16.63 29.93
C HIS A 334 -46.38 15.57 30.49
N ALA A 335 -45.86 14.48 31.08
CA ALA A 335 -46.66 13.44 31.75
C ALA A 335 -46.75 13.62 33.28
N LEU A 336 -46.04 14.60 33.86
CA LEU A 336 -46.01 14.86 35.31
C LEU A 336 -46.02 16.37 35.61
N GLY A 337 -46.99 17.10 35.04
CA GLY A 337 -47.07 18.55 35.26
C GLY A 337 -48.41 19.22 34.97
N LEU A 338 -49.54 18.53 35.15
CA LEU A 338 -50.90 19.02 35.47
C LEU A 338 -51.90 17.87 35.39
#